data_AF-A0A8K1LCR8-F1
#
_entry.id   AF-A0A8K1LCR8-F1
#
_cell.length_a   1.000
_cell.length_b   1.000
_cell.length_c   1.000
_cell.angle_alpha   90.00
_cell.angle_beta   90.00
_cell.angle_gamma   90.00
#
_symmetry.space_group_name_H-M   'P 1'
#
loop_
_entity.id
_entity.type
_entity.pdbx_description
1 polymer ?
#
loop_
_entity_poly.entity_id
_entity_poly.type
_entity_poly.pdbx_seq_one_letter_code
_entity_poly.pdbx_strand_id
1 'polypeptide(L)'
;METLRKVISEIYVQWGIKCKAKDFDAAVKRLLTLGAIDRPVDILHSECWERCTNVLARDVIVSATSKNLKSWGKVMQALQKALEEQETWAAAQQCLRLTPKLGVGATTQTAFGNGRAEEERVLETDNLSQTVFGNDCAEKERALETGGFS
;
A
#
# COMPACT_ATOMS: atom_id res chain seq x y z
N MET A 1 9.57 -24.02 -10.12
CA MET A 1 8.83 -24.60 -8.97
C MET A 1 9.57 -24.39 -7.64
N GLU A 2 10.75 -24.97 -7.42
CA GLU A 2 11.31 -25.03 -6.06
C GLU A 2 11.63 -23.67 -5.41
N THR A 3 12.24 -22.72 -6.12
CA THR A 3 12.50 -21.37 -5.60
C THR A 3 11.21 -20.69 -5.13
N LEU A 4 10.13 -20.84 -5.89
CA LEU A 4 8.82 -20.29 -5.57
C LEU A 4 8.18 -20.99 -4.35
N ARG A 5 8.37 -22.31 -4.21
CA ARG A 5 8.01 -23.04 -2.98
C ARG A 5 8.74 -22.48 -1.76
N LYS A 6 10.02 -22.11 -1.89
CA LYS A 6 10.81 -21.50 -0.79
C LYS A 6 10.25 -20.13 -0.41
N VAL A 7 9.96 -19.25 -1.38
CA VAL A 7 9.29 -17.95 -1.14
C VAL A 7 7.96 -18.12 -0.39
N ILE A 8 7.10 -19.06 -0.82
CA ILE A 8 5.81 -19.33 -0.17
C ILE A 8 5.98 -19.96 1.23
N SER A 9 7.06 -20.70 1.46
CA SER A 9 7.40 -21.26 2.78
C SER A 9 7.91 -20.17 3.73
N GLU A 10 8.61 -19.16 3.22
CA GLU A 10 9.02 -18.00 4.00
C GLU A 10 7.80 -17.15 4.38
N ILE A 11 6.88 -16.91 3.44
CA ILE A 11 5.57 -16.28 3.68
C ILE A 11 4.76 -17.02 4.76
N TYR A 12 4.80 -18.36 4.78
CA TYR A 12 4.19 -19.16 5.86
C TYR A 12 4.85 -18.86 7.23
N VAL A 13 6.18 -18.80 7.29
CA VAL A 13 6.96 -18.63 8.53
C VAL A 13 6.78 -17.23 9.10
N GLN A 14 6.96 -16.19 8.28
CA GLN A 14 6.89 -14.79 8.72
C GLN A 14 5.45 -14.41 9.13
N TRP A 15 4.44 -14.82 8.35
CA TRP A 15 3.07 -14.28 8.50
C TRP A 15 2.06 -15.22 9.17
N GLY A 16 2.48 -16.45 9.51
CA GLY A 16 1.70 -17.44 10.27
C GLY A 16 0.61 -18.18 9.48
N ILE A 17 0.61 -18.04 8.15
CA ILE A 17 -0.49 -18.45 7.27
C ILE A 17 -0.32 -19.92 6.88
N LYS A 18 -1.32 -20.77 7.16
CA LYS A 18 -1.21 -22.25 7.04
C LYS A 18 -1.24 -22.81 5.60
N CYS A 19 -0.54 -22.17 4.66
CA CYS A 19 -0.26 -22.69 3.32
C CYS A 19 0.92 -23.69 3.35
N LYS A 20 0.63 -25.00 3.34
CA LYS A 20 1.70 -26.01 3.28
C LYS A 20 2.27 -26.12 1.87
N ALA A 21 3.57 -26.44 1.74
CA ALA A 21 4.21 -26.68 0.44
C ALA A 21 3.52 -27.76 -0.44
N LYS A 22 2.73 -28.66 0.15
CA LYS A 22 1.88 -29.63 -0.57
C LYS A 22 0.55 -29.04 -1.06
N ASP A 23 -0.02 -28.06 -0.36
CA ASP A 23 -1.18 -27.29 -0.85
C ASP A 23 -0.75 -26.45 -2.07
N PHE A 24 0.40 -25.76 -1.94
CA PHE A 24 1.00 -24.98 -3.02
C PHE A 24 1.19 -25.80 -4.31
N ASP A 25 1.86 -26.95 -4.22
CA ASP A 25 2.06 -27.83 -5.39
C ASP A 25 0.74 -28.30 -6.01
N ALA A 26 -0.27 -28.63 -5.20
CA ALA A 26 -1.55 -29.13 -5.70
C ALA A 26 -2.32 -28.05 -6.48
N ALA A 27 -2.38 -26.83 -5.94
CA ALA A 27 -3.02 -25.70 -6.60
C ALA A 27 -2.30 -25.34 -7.91
N VAL A 28 -0.99 -25.08 -7.86
CA VAL A 28 -0.22 -24.58 -9.02
C VAL A 28 -0.14 -25.62 -10.14
N LYS A 29 0.07 -26.91 -9.82
CA LYS A 29 0.05 -27.96 -10.85
C LYS A 29 -1.32 -28.06 -11.51
N ARG A 30 -2.43 -27.94 -10.76
CA ARG A 30 -3.77 -27.99 -11.36
C ARG A 30 -4.06 -26.78 -12.22
N LEU A 31 -3.69 -25.57 -11.78
CA LEU A 31 -3.85 -24.33 -12.56
C LEU A 31 -3.12 -24.39 -13.91
N LEU A 32 -1.90 -24.93 -13.94
CA LEU A 32 -1.16 -25.18 -15.18
C LEU A 32 -1.87 -26.22 -16.07
N THR A 33 -2.35 -27.33 -15.49
CA THR A 33 -3.10 -28.36 -16.24
C THR A 33 -4.41 -27.84 -16.84
N LEU A 34 -5.01 -26.81 -16.24
CA LEU A 34 -6.27 -26.20 -16.70
C LEU A 34 -6.06 -24.94 -17.56
N GLY A 35 -4.82 -24.56 -17.86
CA GLY A 35 -4.51 -23.34 -18.65
C GLY A 35 -4.94 -22.03 -17.98
N ALA A 36 -5.03 -21.98 -16.65
CA ALA A 36 -5.35 -20.75 -15.92
C ALA A 36 -4.15 -19.77 -15.85
N ILE A 37 -2.95 -20.35 -15.90
CA ILE A 37 -1.62 -19.72 -15.88
C ILE A 37 -0.71 -20.49 -16.84
N ASP A 38 0.27 -19.83 -17.45
CA ASP A 38 1.23 -20.46 -18.37
C ASP A 38 2.48 -20.93 -17.62
N ARG A 39 2.85 -20.24 -16.53
CA ARG A 39 4.05 -20.50 -15.74
C ARG A 39 3.72 -20.48 -14.24
N PRO A 40 4.48 -21.22 -13.40
CA PRO A 40 4.27 -21.22 -11.96
C PRO A 40 4.34 -19.84 -11.29
N VAL A 41 5.10 -18.91 -11.85
CA VAL A 41 5.34 -17.57 -11.27
C VAL A 41 4.17 -16.62 -11.46
N ASP A 42 3.29 -16.88 -12.43
CA ASP A 42 2.20 -15.99 -12.81
C ASP A 42 1.22 -15.76 -11.64
N ILE A 43 1.12 -16.73 -10.73
CA ILE A 43 0.32 -16.64 -9.49
C ILE A 43 0.74 -15.51 -8.55
N LEU A 44 1.93 -14.91 -8.73
CA LEU A 44 2.36 -13.76 -7.93
C LEU A 44 1.66 -12.46 -8.37
N HIS A 45 1.03 -12.45 -9.53
CA HIS A 45 0.27 -11.34 -10.09
C HIS A 45 -1.20 -11.47 -9.67
N SER A 46 -1.71 -10.49 -8.91
CA SER A 46 -3.08 -10.51 -8.35
C SER A 46 -4.15 -10.46 -9.43
N GLU A 47 -3.82 -9.90 -10.59
CA GLU A 47 -4.64 -9.79 -11.80
C GLU A 47 -5.08 -11.16 -12.35
N CYS A 48 -4.38 -12.26 -12.00
CA CYS A 48 -4.77 -13.61 -12.40
C CYS A 48 -5.60 -14.36 -11.34
N TRP A 49 -5.72 -13.86 -10.10
CA TRP A 49 -6.26 -14.65 -8.98
C TRP A 49 -7.76 -14.97 -9.12
N GLU A 50 -8.55 -14.04 -9.65
CA GLU A 50 -9.97 -14.29 -9.92
C GLU A 50 -10.14 -15.37 -11.00
N ARG A 51 -9.35 -15.30 -12.09
CA ARG A 51 -9.30 -16.31 -13.16
C ARG A 51 -8.93 -17.68 -12.61
N CYS A 52 -7.89 -17.76 -11.77
CA CYS A 52 -7.47 -18.99 -11.10
C CYS A 52 -8.58 -19.58 -10.24
N THR A 53 -9.28 -18.73 -9.47
CA THR A 53 -10.41 -19.13 -8.61
C THR A 53 -11.59 -19.64 -9.43
N ASN A 54 -11.99 -18.92 -10.48
CA ASN A 54 -13.09 -19.28 -11.36
C ASN A 54 -12.82 -20.58 -12.15
N VAL A 55 -11.59 -20.79 -12.62
CA VAL A 55 -11.19 -22.05 -13.29
C VAL A 55 -11.19 -23.21 -12.30
N LEU A 56 -10.65 -23.04 -11.09
CA LEU A 56 -10.68 -24.10 -10.07
C LEU A 56 -12.09 -24.36 -9.52
N ALA A 57 -12.99 -23.37 -9.48
CA ALA A 57 -14.39 -23.58 -9.12
C ALA A 57 -15.12 -24.45 -10.16
N ARG A 58 -14.89 -24.21 -11.46
CA ARG A 58 -15.37 -25.07 -12.55
C ARG A 58 -14.74 -26.47 -12.49
N ASP A 59 -13.46 -26.58 -12.11
CA ASP A 59 -12.78 -27.87 -11.91
C ASP A 59 -13.46 -28.73 -10.84
N VAL A 60 -14.01 -28.15 -9.76
CA VAL A 60 -14.75 -28.92 -8.73
C VAL A 60 -15.96 -29.64 -9.34
N ILE A 61 -16.64 -29.02 -10.31
CA ILE A 61 -17.83 -29.60 -10.97
C ILE A 61 -17.42 -30.79 -11.85
N VAL A 62 -16.31 -30.66 -12.60
CA VAL A 62 -15.82 -31.70 -13.52
C VAL A 62 -15.12 -32.85 -12.81
N SER A 63 -14.32 -32.55 -11.78
CA SER A 63 -13.50 -33.53 -11.05
C SER A 63 -14.14 -34.08 -9.77
N ALA A 64 -15.33 -33.60 -9.42
CA ALA A 64 -16.04 -33.87 -8.17
C ALA A 64 -15.21 -33.64 -6.88
N THR A 65 -14.11 -32.86 -6.93
CA THR A 65 -13.24 -32.64 -5.77
C THR A 65 -12.85 -31.18 -5.54
N SER A 66 -13.15 -30.68 -4.34
CA SER A 66 -12.79 -29.33 -3.89
C SER A 66 -11.34 -29.21 -3.39
N LYS A 67 -10.52 -30.26 -3.52
CA LYS A 67 -9.16 -30.32 -2.93
C LYS A 67 -8.25 -29.22 -3.47
N ASN A 68 -8.18 -29.06 -4.79
CA ASN A 68 -7.29 -28.08 -5.43
C ASN A 68 -7.74 -26.64 -5.14
N LEU A 69 -9.06 -26.38 -5.15
CA LEU A 69 -9.64 -25.08 -4.78
C LEU A 69 -9.38 -24.73 -3.29
N LYS A 70 -9.50 -25.70 -2.38
CA LYS A 70 -9.18 -25.52 -0.94
C LYS A 70 -7.69 -25.27 -0.69
N SER A 71 -6.82 -25.90 -1.48
CA SER A 71 -5.38 -25.62 -1.44
C SER A 71 -5.08 -24.23 -2.05
N TRP A 72 -5.73 -23.84 -3.14
CA TRP A 72 -5.60 -22.51 -3.74
C TRP A 72 -6.05 -21.39 -2.79
N GLY A 73 -7.17 -21.54 -2.08
CA GLY A 73 -7.61 -20.53 -1.12
C GLY A 73 -6.57 -20.20 -0.04
N LYS A 74 -5.79 -21.20 0.40
CA LYS A 74 -4.64 -20.98 1.32
C LYS A 74 -3.48 -20.26 0.65
N VAL A 75 -3.22 -20.53 -0.63
CA VAL A 75 -2.15 -19.87 -1.41
C VAL A 75 -2.53 -18.41 -1.65
N MET A 76 -3.76 -18.14 -2.07
CA MET A 76 -4.28 -16.79 -2.30
C MET A 76 -4.29 -15.98 -1.00
N GLN A 77 -4.76 -16.55 0.12
CA GLN A 77 -4.67 -15.90 1.43
C GLN A 77 -3.21 -15.64 1.86
N ALA A 78 -2.28 -16.54 1.54
CA ALA A 78 -0.86 -16.36 1.84
C ALA A 78 -0.23 -15.22 1.05
N LEU A 79 -0.58 -15.10 -0.23
CA LEU A 79 -0.11 -14.03 -1.10
C LEU A 79 -0.76 -12.68 -0.77
N GLN A 80 -2.07 -12.65 -0.51
CA GLN A 80 -2.80 -11.43 -0.16
C GLN A 80 -2.20 -10.74 1.07
N LYS A 81 -2.06 -11.47 2.19
CA LYS A 81 -1.46 -10.88 3.40
C LYS A 81 0.01 -10.49 3.21
N ALA A 82 0.75 -11.17 2.33
CA ALA A 82 2.12 -10.75 2.01
C ALA A 82 2.17 -9.39 1.27
N LEU A 83 1.15 -9.07 0.46
CA LEU A 83 0.99 -7.75 -0.16
C LEU A 83 0.53 -6.69 0.86
N GLU A 84 -0.53 -6.98 1.65
CA GLU A 84 -1.05 -6.08 2.69
C GLU A 84 0.05 -5.64 3.69
N GLU A 85 0.92 -6.58 4.06
CA GLU A 85 2.06 -6.34 4.95
C GLU A 85 3.20 -5.57 4.25
N GLN A 86 3.45 -5.82 2.96
CA GLN A 86 4.42 -5.05 2.17
C GLN A 86 3.99 -3.59 2.01
N GLU A 87 2.70 -3.33 1.79
CA GLU A 87 2.10 -2.00 1.77
C GLU A 87 2.19 -1.33 3.15
N THR A 88 1.86 -2.06 4.21
CA THR A 88 1.97 -1.60 5.61
C THR A 88 3.40 -1.18 5.96
N TRP A 89 4.40 -1.99 5.59
CA TRP A 89 5.80 -1.68 5.81
C TRP A 89 6.30 -0.48 4.98
N ALA A 90 5.84 -0.36 3.72
CA ALA A 90 6.15 0.79 2.87
C ALA A 90 5.57 2.10 3.46
N ALA A 91 4.32 2.07 3.94
CA ALA A 91 3.68 3.19 4.62
C ALA A 91 4.40 3.55 5.93
N ALA A 92 4.77 2.56 6.74
CA ALA A 92 5.55 2.77 7.96
C ALA A 92 6.92 3.41 7.67
N GLN A 93 7.64 2.95 6.63
CA GLN A 93 8.90 3.55 6.19
C GLN A 93 8.72 5.00 5.70
N GLN A 94 7.60 5.29 5.02
CA GLN A 94 7.27 6.66 4.60
C GLN A 94 7.02 7.58 5.81
N CYS A 95 6.23 7.15 6.80
CA CYS A 95 6.01 7.91 8.04
C CYS A 95 7.30 8.15 8.83
N LEU A 96 8.18 7.15 8.94
CA LEU A 96 9.47 7.30 9.61
C LEU A 96 10.39 8.29 8.88
N ARG A 97 10.35 8.34 7.54
CA ARG A 97 11.08 9.33 6.72
C ARG A 97 10.52 10.75 6.78
N LEU A 98 9.27 10.92 7.20
CA LEU A 98 8.59 12.23 7.27
C LEU A 98 8.74 12.93 8.63
N THR A 99 9.48 12.35 9.58
CA THR A 99 9.50 12.80 10.98
C THR A 99 10.88 13.29 11.44
N PRO A 100 11.03 14.56 11.86
CA PRO A 100 10.48 15.77 11.25
C PRO A 100 11.60 16.79 10.93
N LYS A 101 11.30 17.90 10.22
CA LYS A 101 12.23 19.05 10.21
C LYS A 101 12.26 19.69 11.60
N LEU A 102 13.41 19.59 12.26
CA LEU A 102 13.71 20.26 13.53
C LEU A 102 13.66 21.78 13.37
N GLY A 103 12.51 22.38 13.67
CA GLY A 103 12.33 23.83 13.79
C GLY A 103 12.99 24.39 15.06
N VAL A 104 14.31 24.30 15.16
CA VAL A 104 15.09 24.88 16.26
C VAL A 104 15.06 26.41 16.11
N GLY A 105 14.08 27.03 16.76
CA GLY A 105 13.82 28.47 16.68
C GLY A 105 13.33 29.09 17.99
N ALA A 106 13.47 28.38 19.12
CA ALA A 106 13.12 28.88 20.44
C ALA A 106 14.39 29.31 21.21
N THR A 107 14.66 30.61 21.25
CA THR A 107 15.60 31.22 22.20
C THR A 107 15.03 32.56 22.63
N THR A 108 14.17 32.51 23.65
CA THR A 108 13.51 33.68 24.22
C THR A 108 14.31 34.15 25.45
N GLN A 109 15.21 35.12 25.29
CA GLN A 109 15.64 35.96 26.40
C GLN A 109 16.12 37.34 25.95
N THR A 110 16.20 38.28 26.89
CA THR A 110 15.90 39.70 26.63
C THR A 110 17.03 40.67 26.97
N ALA A 111 17.32 41.56 26.01
CA ALA A 111 17.71 42.97 26.15
C ALA A 111 18.76 43.39 27.21
N PHE A 112 19.94 43.88 26.76
CA PHE A 112 20.33 45.31 26.79
C PHE A 112 21.83 45.49 26.43
N GLY A 113 22.19 46.55 25.69
CA GLY A 113 23.59 46.95 25.45
C GLY A 113 23.83 47.70 24.14
N ASN A 114 24.06 49.02 24.20
CA ASN A 114 24.35 49.84 23.02
C ASN A 114 25.77 49.61 22.48
N GLY A 115 25.94 49.53 21.15
CA GLY A 115 27.18 49.01 20.53
C GLY A 115 27.81 49.77 19.36
N ARG A 116 27.33 50.98 19.00
CA ARG A 116 27.85 51.86 17.91
C ARG A 116 27.62 51.35 16.48
N ALA A 117 27.47 52.27 15.54
CA ALA A 117 27.27 52.01 14.12
C ALA A 117 28.53 52.29 13.30
N GLU A 118 28.60 51.67 12.12
CA GLU A 118 29.30 52.20 10.96
C GLU A 118 28.43 51.92 9.71
N GLU A 119 28.51 52.77 8.69
CA GLU A 119 27.48 52.91 7.66
C GLU A 119 28.05 52.74 6.25
N GLU A 120 27.49 51.81 5.46
CA GLU A 120 27.61 51.86 4.00
C GLU A 120 26.27 51.45 3.33
N ARG A 121 25.61 52.45 2.73
CA ARG A 121 24.51 52.31 1.74
C ARG A 121 25.16 52.15 0.34
N VAL A 122 24.53 51.76 -0.78
CA VAL A 122 23.15 51.73 -1.33
C VAL A 122 23.21 50.81 -2.60
N LEU A 123 22.20 50.22 -3.26
CA LEU A 123 20.71 50.20 -3.33
C LEU A 123 20.16 48.82 -2.86
N GLU A 124 18.86 48.45 -2.80
CA GLU A 124 17.63 48.69 -3.60
C GLU A 124 17.58 47.94 -4.95
N THR A 125 16.44 47.36 -5.41
CA THR A 125 15.03 47.48 -5.00
C THR A 125 14.32 46.14 -4.77
N ASP A 126 13.29 46.18 -3.92
CA ASP A 126 12.39 45.07 -3.60
C ASP A 126 11.40 44.71 -4.72
N ASN A 127 10.75 43.54 -4.58
CA ASN A 127 9.30 43.63 -4.32
C ASN A 127 8.80 42.48 -3.43
N LEU A 128 8.20 42.84 -2.29
CA LEU A 128 7.48 41.90 -1.44
C LEU A 128 6.03 41.76 -1.92
N SER A 129 5.46 40.57 -1.79
CA SER A 129 4.01 40.42 -1.67
C SER A 129 3.70 39.31 -0.68
N GLN A 130 3.58 39.71 0.59
CA GLN A 130 2.99 38.86 1.62
C GLN A 130 1.47 38.82 1.43
N THR A 131 0.89 37.63 1.42
CA THR A 131 -0.56 37.44 1.61
C THR A 131 -0.81 36.60 2.86
N VAL A 132 -0.90 37.34 3.98
CA VAL A 132 -1.73 37.17 5.19
C VAL A 132 -2.31 35.78 5.52
N PHE A 133 -2.23 35.45 6.81
CA PHE A 133 -2.90 34.36 7.54
C PHE A 133 -4.35 34.04 7.13
N GLY A 134 -4.73 32.78 7.29
CA GLY A 134 -6.13 32.33 7.26
C GLY A 134 -6.34 30.93 7.83
N ASN A 135 -6.47 30.82 9.17
CA ASN A 135 -7.38 29.82 9.75
C ASN A 135 -8.84 30.26 9.39
N ASP A 136 -9.87 29.42 9.37
CA ASP A 136 -10.17 28.32 10.29
C ASP A 136 -11.11 27.25 9.67
N CYS A 137 -11.78 26.46 10.51
CA CYS A 137 -12.68 25.34 10.20
C CYS A 137 -14.11 25.77 9.79
N ALA A 138 -15.02 24.79 9.61
CA ALA A 138 -16.48 24.90 9.39
C ALA A 138 -16.95 25.49 8.03
N GLU A 139 -18.14 25.17 7.47
CA GLU A 139 -19.10 24.05 7.61
C GLU A 139 -20.12 24.12 6.43
N LYS A 140 -20.94 23.07 6.26
CA LYS A 140 -22.33 23.09 5.73
C LYS A 140 -22.66 23.10 4.21
N GLU A 141 -23.37 22.03 3.85
CA GLU A 141 -24.62 21.96 3.05
C GLU A 141 -25.03 23.13 2.11
N ARG A 142 -25.19 22.81 0.81
CA ARG A 142 -26.49 22.69 0.08
C ARG A 142 -26.21 22.20 -1.36
N ALA A 143 -26.87 21.15 -1.85
CA ALA A 143 -28.27 21.06 -2.29
C ALA A 143 -28.52 21.76 -3.65
N LEU A 144 -28.90 20.96 -4.65
CA LEU A 144 -29.44 21.39 -5.94
C LEU A 144 -30.50 20.36 -6.36
N GLU A 145 -31.75 20.80 -6.43
CA GLU A 145 -32.93 19.97 -6.74
C GLU A 145 -33.32 20.07 -8.23
N THR A 146 -34.42 19.39 -8.58
CA THR A 146 -35.10 19.38 -9.90
C THR A 146 -34.34 18.61 -11.00
N GLY A 147 -34.99 17.75 -11.79
CA GLY A 147 -36.36 17.23 -11.79
C GLY A 147 -36.50 16.19 -12.93
N GLY A 148 -37.59 15.45 -13.13
CA GLY A 148 -38.84 15.32 -12.38
C GLY A 148 -39.67 14.18 -13.02
N PHE A 149 -40.58 13.55 -12.28
CA PHE A 149 -41.36 12.40 -12.77
C PHE A 149 -42.62 12.80 -13.55
N SER A 150 -43.00 11.97 -14.52
CA SER A 150 -44.37 11.74 -15.01
C SER A 150 -44.44 10.34 -15.61
#